data_AF-A0A3A8F7H4-F1
#
_entry.id   AF-A0A3A8F7H4-F1
#
_cell.length_a   1.000
_cell.length_b   1.000
_cell.length_c   1.000
_cell.angle_alpha   90.00
_cell.angle_beta   90.00
_cell.angle_gamma   90.00
#
_symmetry.space_group_name_H-M   'P 1'
#
loop_
_entity.id
_entity.type
_entity.pdbx_description
1 polymer ?
#
loop_
_entity_poly.entity_id
_entity_poly.type
_entity_poly.pdbx_seq_one_letter_code
_entity_poly.pdbx_strand_id
1 'polypeptide(L)' 'VDDIQINNHFFTDTRIENDISPTEINSIQDHEKIISYMTNISKALNKTIILTPENEPETILIKVINDFVELID' A
#
# COMPACT_ATOMS: atom_id res chain seq x y z
N VAL A 1 -5.95 -2.26 9.65
CA VAL A 1 -7.12 -2.15 8.76
C VAL A 1 -7.95 -3.38 9.03
N ASP A 2 -9.01 -3.25 9.83
CA ASP A 2 -9.62 -4.38 10.52
C ASP A 2 -8.54 -5.25 11.22
N ASP A 3 -8.50 -6.55 10.91
CA ASP A 3 -7.56 -7.53 11.48
C ASP A 3 -6.17 -7.52 10.80
N ILE A 4 -5.96 -6.75 9.74
CA ILE A 4 -4.67 -6.63 9.05
C ILE A 4 -3.83 -5.55 9.76
N GLN A 5 -2.65 -5.93 10.24
CA GLN A 5 -1.73 -5.01 10.88
C GLN A 5 -0.95 -4.22 9.81
N ILE A 6 -0.90 -2.90 9.99
CA ILE A 6 -0.09 -2.02 9.15
C ILE A 6 0.85 -1.25 10.07
N ASN A 7 2.15 -1.51 9.92
CA ASN A 7 3.17 -0.82 10.70
C ASN A 7 3.66 0.40 9.93
N ASN A 8 3.37 1.58 10.46
CA ASN A 8 3.77 2.83 9.83
C ASN A 8 5.15 3.29 10.34
N HIS A 9 6.04 3.61 9.40
CA HIS A 9 7.39 4.06 9.68
C HIS A 9 7.67 5.39 8.97
N PHE A 10 8.13 6.38 9.72
CA PHE A 10 8.77 7.57 9.14
C PHE A 10 10.18 7.16 8.70
N PHE A 11 10.28 6.63 7.49
CA PHE A 11 11.49 5.96 7.00
C PHE A 11 12.59 6.97 6.64
N THR A 12 12.24 8.05 5.95
CA THR A 12 13.11 9.21 5.72
C THR A 12 12.35 10.52 5.94
N ASP A 13 13.05 11.64 5.80
CA ASP A 13 12.46 12.99 5.77
C ASP A 13 11.38 13.18 4.69
N THR A 14 11.37 12.32 3.68
CA THR A 14 10.54 12.42 2.48
C THR A 14 9.68 11.18 2.21
N ARG A 15 9.88 10.09 2.97
CA ARG A 15 9.22 8.80 2.76
C ARG A 15 8.61 8.26 4.04
N ILE A 16 7.33 7.88 3.93
CA ILE A 16 6.62 7.08 4.90
C ILE A 16 6.48 5.68 4.31
N GLU A 17 6.79 4.66 5.10
CA GLU A 17 6.68 3.26 4.74
C GLU A 17 5.59 2.60 5.58
N ASN A 18 4.83 1.70 4.97
CA ASN A 18 3.74 0.97 5.63
C ASN A 18 3.99 -0.52 5.39
N ASP A 19 4.49 -1.20 6.40
CA ASP A 19 4.78 -2.63 6.31
C ASP A 19 3.51 -3.43 6.55
N ILE A 20 3.28 -4.41 5.68
CA ILE A 20 2.14 -5.33 5.72
C ILE A 20 2.67 -6.74 5.48
N SER A 21 2.19 -7.71 6.27
CA SER A 21 2.56 -9.10 6.07
C SER A 21 1.64 -9.77 5.05
N PRO A 22 2.17 -10.36 3.95
CA PRO A 22 1.33 -11.09 2.99
C PRO A 22 0.54 -12.24 3.62
N THR A 23 1.03 -12.81 4.72
CA THR A 23 0.36 -13.89 5.45
C THR A 23 -0.94 -13.47 6.13
N GLU A 24 -1.19 -12.16 6.26
CA GLU A 24 -2.43 -11.61 6.80
C GLU A 24 -3.51 -11.42 5.72
N ILE A 25 -3.15 -11.56 4.43
CA ILE A 25 -4.07 -11.37 3.30
C ILE A 25 -4.57 -12.74 2.83
N ASN A 26 -5.73 -13.16 3.35
CA ASN A 26 -6.23 -14.53 3.18
C ASN A 26 -7.49 -14.62 2.33
N SER A 27 -8.01 -13.49 1.85
CA SER A 27 -9.21 -13.41 1.03
C SER A 27 -9.15 -12.24 0.03
N ILE A 28 -10.05 -12.28 -0.95
CA ILE A 28 -10.21 -11.14 -1.87
C ILE A 28 -10.71 -9.89 -1.14
N GLN A 29 -11.50 -10.05 -0.08
CA GLN A 29 -11.96 -8.94 0.75
C GLN A 29 -10.80 -8.26 1.49
N ASP A 30 -9.81 -9.03 1.96
CA ASP A 30 -8.62 -8.47 2.59
C ASP A 30 -7.80 -7.66 1.58
N HIS A 31 -7.65 -8.18 0.36
CA HIS A 31 -7.04 -7.45 -0.74
C HIS A 31 -7.78 -6.13 -1.03
N GLU A 32 -9.10 -6.16 -1.16
CA GLU A 32 -9.92 -4.96 -1.40
C GLU A 32 -9.77 -3.91 -0.28
N LYS A 33 -9.62 -4.35 0.98
CA LYS A 33 -9.34 -3.45 2.11
C LYS A 33 -7.97 -2.78 1.98
N ILE A 34 -6.95 -3.50 1.54
CA ILE A 34 -5.63 -2.91 1.27
C ILE A 34 -5.69 -1.89 0.14
N ILE A 35 -6.37 -2.21 -0.97
CA ILE A 35 -6.55 -1.27 -2.09
C ILE A 35 -7.31 -0.01 -1.63
N SER A 36 -8.35 -0.18 -0.82
CA SER A 36 -9.10 0.94 -0.24
C SER A 36 -8.22 1.80 0.66
N TYR A 37 -7.42 1.18 1.53
CA TYR A 37 -6.46 1.88 2.38
C TYR A 37 -5.46 2.71 1.56
N MET A 38 -4.82 2.12 0.55
CA MET A 38 -3.88 2.82 -0.35
C MET A 38 -4.55 3.99 -1.07
N THR A 39 -5.75 3.78 -1.60
CA THR A 39 -6.58 4.80 -2.27
C THR A 39 -6.90 5.96 -1.34
N ASN A 40 -7.32 5.67 -0.11
CA ASN A 40 -7.69 6.69 0.87
C ASN A 40 -6.49 7.53 1.30
N ILE A 41 -5.31 6.92 1.50
CA ILE A 41 -4.07 7.66 1.78
C ILE A 41 -3.67 8.51 0.58
N SER A 42 -3.72 7.96 -0.63
CA SER A 42 -3.37 8.68 -1.85
C SER A 42 -4.17 9.98 -1.97
N LYS A 43 -5.50 9.89 -1.76
CA LYS A 43 -6.40 11.05 -1.77
C LYS A 43 -6.14 12.03 -0.63
N ALA A 44 -5.99 11.52 0.60
CA ALA A 44 -5.81 12.37 1.78
C ALA A 44 -4.52 13.19 1.71
N LEU A 45 -3.46 12.62 1.14
CA LEU A 45 -2.15 13.27 1.02
C LEU A 45 -1.91 13.91 -0.35
N ASN A 46 -2.79 13.66 -1.32
CA ASN A 46 -2.60 13.99 -2.73
C ASN A 46 -1.22 13.53 -3.25
N LYS A 47 -0.89 12.25 -2.99
CA LYS A 47 0.39 11.61 -3.33
C LYS A 47 0.18 10.26 -3.97
N THR A 48 1.09 9.88 -4.86
CA THR A 48 1.16 8.52 -5.40
C THR A 48 1.57 7.55 -4.30
N ILE A 49 0.87 6.42 -4.20
CA ILE A 49 1.23 5.31 -3.32
C ILE A 49 1.70 4.14 -4.17
N ILE A 50 2.80 3.52 -3.77
CA ILE A 50 3.39 2.35 -4.42
C ILE A 50 3.46 1.20 -3.43
N LEU A 51 3.12 0.01 -3.88
CA LEU A 51 3.34 -1.25 -3.16
C LEU A 51 4.46 -2.01 -3.86
N THR A 52 5.44 -2.44 -3.08
CA THR A 52 6.60 -3.20 -3.55
C THR A 52 6.81 -4.42 -2.65
N PRO A 53 7.53 -5.46 -3.09
CA PRO A 53 8.11 -6.44 -2.17
C PRO A 53 9.08 -5.76 -1.20
N GLU A 54 9.36 -6.45 -0.10
CA GLU A 54 10.34 -6.00 0.88
C GLU A 54 11.72 -5.87 0.23
N ASN A 55 12.40 -4.74 0.47
CA ASN A 55 13.75 -4.44 -0.06
C ASN A 55 13.88 -4.37 -1.59
N GLU A 56 12.77 -4.39 -2.34
CA GLU A 56 12.76 -4.29 -3.81
C GLU A 56 11.98 -3.05 -4.30
N PRO A 57 12.45 -1.82 -4.03
CA PRO A 57 11.69 -0.59 -4.31
C PRO A 57 11.45 -0.31 -5.80
N GLU A 58 12.24 -0.94 -6.68
CA GLU A 58 12.10 -0.84 -8.14
C GLU A 58 11.03 -1.81 -8.68
N THR A 59 10.69 -2.86 -7.91
CA THR A 59 9.67 -3.84 -8.27
C THR A 59 8.30 -3.33 -7.80
N ILE A 60 7.63 -2.55 -8.65
CA ILE A 60 6.29 -2.03 -8.34
C ILE A 60 5.25 -3.10 -8.66
N LEU A 61 4.46 -3.50 -7.66
CA LEU A 61 3.34 -4.42 -7.83
C LEU A 61 2.03 -3.67 -8.08
N ILE A 62 1.82 -2.59 -7.31
CA ILE A 62 0.60 -1.80 -7.36
C ILE A 62 0.97 -0.33 -7.27
N LYS A 63 0.32 0.49 -8.09
CA LYS A 63 0.44 1.94 -8.05
C LYS A 63 -0.94 2.57 -7.94
N VAL A 64 -1.09 3.51 -7.02
CA VAL A 64 -2.35 4.21 -6.76
C VAL A 64 -2.15 5.72 -6.86
N ILE A 65 -2.99 6.35 -7.68
CA ILE A 65 -3.07 7.81 -7.86
C ILE A 65 -4.53 8.23 -7.71
N ASN A 66 -4.89 8.76 -6.54
CA ASN A 66 -6.27 9.07 -6.17
C ASN A 66 -7.17 7.83 -6.36
N ASP A 67 -8.17 7.89 -7.23
CA ASP A 67 -9.08 6.80 -7.57
C ASP A 67 -8.53 5.79 -8.60
N PHE A 68 -7.37 6.08 -9.18
CA PHE A 68 -6.77 5.23 -10.20
C PHE A 68 -5.85 4.20 -9.55
N VAL A 69 -6.16 2.92 -9.76
CA VAL A 69 -5.38 1.77 -9.31
C VAL A 69 -4.84 1.03 -10.53
N GLU A 70 -3.52 0.89 -10.58
CA GLU A 70 -2.78 0.18 -11.63
C GLU A 70 -2.10 -1.04 -11.01
N LEU A 71 -2.44 -2.23 -11.51
CA LEU A 71 -1.73 -3.47 -11.23
C LEU A 71 -0.65 -3.62 -12.29
N ILE A 72 0.60 -3.83 -11.87
CA ILE A 72 1.75 -3.95 -12.78
C ILE A 72 2.19 -5.41 -12.76
N ASP A 73 2.03 -6.08 -13.90
CA ASP A 73 2.48 -7.46 -14.16
C ASP A 73 3.94 -7.51 -14.63
#